data_AF-A0A7C6KPH9-F1
#
_entry.id   AF-A0A7C6KPH9-F1
#
_cell.length_a   1.000
_cell.length_b   1.000
_cell.length_c   1.000
_cell.angle_alpha   90.00
_cell.angle_beta   90.00
_cell.angle_gamma   90.00
#
_symmetry.space_group_name_H-M   'P 1'
#
loop_
_entity.id
_entity.type
_entity.pdbx_description
1 polymer ?
#
loop_
_entity_poly.entity_id
_entity_poly.type
_entity_poly.pdbx_seq_one_letter_code
_entity_poly.pdbx_strand_id
1 'polypeptide(L)'
;MDQRQGEDNLEIPGQGGYNKDTLDGEEVIDVEEIRKKVQQVYIPPHLLRQLGLSPDWVKQVSDEFIKRVVVTAKERKRVLEELAKY
;
A
#
# COMPACT_ATOMS: atom_id res chain seq x y z
N MET A 1 -35.28 16.31 20.65
CA MET A 1 -35.22 16.57 19.20
C MET A 1 -33.98 17.42 18.96
N ASP A 2 -32.78 16.86 19.10
CA ASP A 2 -32.09 15.96 18.12
C ASP A 2 -31.68 16.78 16.88
N GLN A 3 -30.42 16.95 16.49
CA GLN A 3 -29.15 16.24 16.69
C GLN A 3 -27.99 17.25 16.59
N ARG A 4 -26.97 17.15 17.46
CA ARG A 4 -25.65 17.73 17.16
C ARG A 4 -24.88 16.64 16.41
N GLN A 5 -24.69 16.84 15.11
CA GLN A 5 -23.79 16.01 14.29
C GLN A 5 -22.38 16.11 14.87
N GLY A 6 -21.97 15.04 15.56
CA GLY A 6 -20.56 14.74 15.76
C GLY A 6 -20.01 14.27 14.43
N GLU A 7 -19.47 15.20 13.64
CA GLU A 7 -18.48 14.85 12.64
C GLU A 7 -17.19 14.60 13.42
N ASP A 8 -16.98 13.33 13.81
CA ASP A 8 -15.67 12.81 14.17
C ASP A 8 -14.78 12.90 12.93
N ASN A 9 -14.29 14.10 12.66
CA ASN A 9 -13.26 14.36 11.68
C ASN A 9 -11.98 13.71 12.23
N LEU A 10 -11.77 12.45 11.83
CA LEU A 10 -10.51 11.76 12.05
C LEU A 10 -9.47 12.44 11.15
N GLU A 11 -8.88 13.55 11.62
CA GLU A 11 -7.67 14.11 11.04
C GLU A 11 -6.57 13.06 11.23
N ILE A 12 -6.35 12.24 10.20
CA ILE A 12 -5.21 11.33 10.15
C ILE A 12 -3.95 12.20 9.97
N PRO A 13 -3.08 12.32 10.98
CA PRO A 13 -1.85 13.09 10.85
C PRO A 13 -0.90 12.29 9.95
N GLY A 14 -0.54 12.83 8.79
CA GLY A 14 0.39 12.17 7.87
C GLY A 14 -0.02 12.18 6.40
N GLN A 15 -1.04 12.95 5.98
CA GLN A 15 -1.21 13.28 4.57
C GLN A 15 -0.07 14.19 4.10
N GLY A 16 1.11 13.61 3.89
CA GLY A 16 2.10 14.16 2.97
C GLY A 16 1.44 14.26 1.61
N GLY A 17 1.35 15.49 1.09
CA GLY A 17 0.83 15.76 -0.23
C GLY A 17 1.59 14.92 -1.27
N TYR A 18 0.84 14.16 -2.06
CA TYR A 18 1.39 13.34 -3.13
C TYR A 18 1.80 14.24 -4.29
N ASN A 19 3.10 14.51 -4.44
CA ASN A 19 3.64 15.06 -5.68
C ASN A 19 3.90 13.90 -6.64
N LYS A 20 3.02 13.75 -7.64
CA LYS A 20 3.19 12.83 -8.78
C LYS A 20 4.46 13.12 -9.61
N ASP A 21 5.09 14.27 -9.38
CA ASP A 21 6.12 14.86 -10.24
C ASP A 21 7.57 14.65 -9.72
N THR A 22 7.78 13.91 -8.63
CA THR A 22 9.14 13.69 -8.06
C THR A 22 9.73 12.31 -8.33
N LEU A 23 9.19 11.56 -9.30
CA LEU A 23 9.79 10.32 -9.81
C LEU A 23 10.93 10.65 -10.79
N ASP A 24 11.93 11.38 -10.30
CA ASP A 24 13.18 11.65 -11.00
C ASP A 24 14.06 10.39 -10.92
N GLY A 25 13.84 9.50 -11.89
CA GLY A 25 14.36 8.14 -11.91
C GLY A 25 13.27 7.18 -12.32
N GLU A 26 12.99 7.14 -13.62
CA GLU A 26 11.99 6.27 -14.25
C GLU A 26 12.45 4.81 -14.19
N GLU A 27 12.53 4.26 -12.97
CA GLU A 27 12.74 2.85 -12.74
C GLU A 27 11.41 2.17 -13.10
N VAL A 28 11.35 1.67 -14.34
CA VAL A 28 10.18 1.01 -14.91
C VAL A 28 9.70 -0.09 -13.94
N ILE A 29 8.55 0.14 -13.31
CA ILE A 29 7.93 -0.85 -12.43
C ILE A 29 7.33 -1.92 -13.35
N ASP A 30 7.93 -3.11 -13.39
CA ASP A 30 7.36 -4.27 -14.06
C ASP A 30 6.20 -4.84 -13.23
N VAL A 31 5.01 -4.28 -13.46
CA VAL A 31 3.79 -4.66 -12.76
C VAL A 31 3.38 -6.10 -13.08
N GLU A 32 3.70 -6.60 -14.28
CA GLU A 32 3.33 -7.96 -14.68
C GLU A 32 4.14 -8.99 -13.92
N GLU A 33 5.45 -8.79 -13.77
CA GLU A 33 6.30 -9.67 -12.97
C GLU A 33 5.85 -9.68 -11.50
N ILE A 34 5.57 -8.50 -10.93
CA ILE A 34 5.15 -8.39 -9.53
C ILE A 34 3.78 -9.04 -9.33
N ARG A 35 2.84 -8.86 -10.26
CA ARG A 35 1.54 -9.53 -10.25
C ARG A 35 1.70 -11.04 -10.25
N LYS A 36 2.58 -11.60 -11.09
CA LYS A 36 2.88 -13.05 -11.09
C LYS A 36 3.41 -13.52 -9.73
N LYS A 37 4.29 -12.76 -9.10
CA LYS A 37 4.82 -13.07 -7.76
C LYS A 37 3.73 -13.02 -6.68
N VAL A 38 2.86 -12.00 -6.70
CA VAL A 38 1.71 -11.89 -5.78
C VAL A 38 0.76 -13.08 -5.96
N GLN A 39 0.52 -13.51 -7.20
CA GLN A 39 -0.33 -14.67 -7.49
C GLN A 39 0.22 -16.00 -6.96
N GLN A 40 1.54 -16.08 -6.72
CA GLN A 40 2.20 -17.26 -6.16
C GLN A 40 2.22 -17.25 -4.61
N VAL A 41 1.78 -16.16 -3.96
CA VAL A 41 1.78 -16.08 -2.50
C VAL A 41 0.70 -16.99 -1.94
N TYR A 42 1.13 -18.07 -1.30
CA TYR A 42 0.25 -18.91 -0.50
C TYR A 42 0.05 -18.31 0.89
N ILE A 43 -1.20 -18.01 1.23
CA ILE A 43 -1.59 -17.61 2.59
C ILE A 43 -2.49 -18.71 3.16
N PRO A 44 -2.11 -19.35 4.29
CA PRO A 44 -2.94 -20.31 4.97
C PRO A 44 -4.35 -19.77 5.30
N PRO A 45 -5.42 -20.58 5.20
CA PRO A 45 -6.79 -20.14 5.41
C PRO A 45 -7.09 -19.52 6.79
N HIS A 46 -6.36 -19.93 7.83
CA HIS A 46 -6.50 -19.33 9.16
C HIS A 46 -5.96 -17.90 9.20
N LEU A 47 -4.84 -17.63 8.52
CA LEU A 47 -4.29 -16.29 8.38
C LEU A 47 -5.19 -15.41 7.52
N LEU A 48 -5.78 -15.94 6.45
CA LEU A 48 -6.75 -15.19 5.65
C LEU A 48 -7.91 -14.67 6.51
N ARG A 49 -8.47 -15.53 7.38
CA ARG A 49 -9.53 -15.11 8.31
C ARG A 49 -9.06 -14.07 9.32
N GLN A 50 -7.87 -14.23 9.88
CA GLN A 50 -7.31 -13.24 10.82
C GLN A 50 -7.06 -11.89 10.15
N LEU A 51 -6.68 -11.89 8.88
CA LEU A 51 -6.45 -10.68 8.09
C LEU A 51 -7.75 -10.09 7.51
N GLY A 52 -8.91 -10.73 7.72
CA GLY A 52 -10.18 -10.33 7.12
C GLY A 52 -10.22 -10.47 5.58
N LEU A 53 -9.35 -11.30 5.03
CA LEU A 53 -9.19 -11.52 3.59
C LEU A 53 -10.07 -12.66 3.09
N SER A 54 -10.60 -12.47 1.88
CA SER A 54 -11.31 -13.52 1.14
C SER A 54 -10.34 -14.63 0.68
N PRO A 55 -10.80 -15.88 0.53
CA PRO A 55 -10.04 -16.94 -0.16
C PRO A 55 -9.53 -16.53 -1.54
N ASP A 56 -10.25 -15.64 -2.24
CA ASP A 56 -9.93 -15.11 -3.56
C ASP A 56 -9.26 -13.72 -3.52
N TRP A 57 -8.67 -13.33 -2.37
CA TRP A 57 -8.04 -12.01 -2.19
C TRP A 57 -7.09 -11.63 -3.33
N VAL A 58 -6.38 -12.62 -3.87
CA VAL A 58 -5.38 -12.43 -4.92
C VAL A 58 -5.98 -11.89 -6.22
N LYS A 59 -7.26 -12.19 -6.50
CA LYS A 59 -7.98 -11.69 -7.69
C LYS A 59 -8.42 -10.23 -7.52
N GLN A 60 -8.40 -9.72 -6.29
CA GLN A 60 -8.81 -8.35 -5.97
C GLN A 60 -7.63 -7.37 -6.02
N VAL A 61 -6.40 -7.87 -6.19
CA VAL A 61 -5.20 -7.04 -6.32
C VAL A 61 -5.17 -6.39 -7.70
N SER A 62 -5.35 -5.07 -7.74
CA SER A 62 -5.28 -4.28 -8.97
C SER A 62 -3.84 -3.84 -9.30
N ASP A 63 -3.57 -3.55 -10.58
CA ASP A 63 -2.27 -3.02 -11.01
C ASP A 63 -1.94 -1.68 -10.36
N GLU A 64 -2.96 -0.83 -10.17
CA GLU A 64 -2.80 0.45 -9.49
C GLU A 64 -2.37 0.25 -8.02
N PHE A 65 -2.95 -0.74 -7.34
CA PHE A 65 -2.54 -1.09 -6.00
C PHE A 65 -1.09 -1.58 -5.96
N ILE A 66 -0.69 -2.46 -6.89
CA ILE A 66 0.70 -2.93 -7.00
C ILE A 66 1.66 -1.75 -7.19
N LYS A 67 1.36 -0.83 -8.12
CA LYS A 67 2.19 0.36 -8.35
C LYS A 67 2.34 1.19 -7.08
N ARG A 68 1.25 1.46 -6.36
CA ARG A 68 1.28 2.21 -5.10
C ARG A 68 2.13 1.52 -4.05
N VAL A 69 1.96 0.21 -3.85
CA VAL A 69 2.74 -0.56 -2.87
C VAL A 69 4.23 -0.51 -3.18
N VAL A 70 4.61 -0.65 -4.46
CA VAL A 70 6.02 -0.58 -4.89
C VAL A 70 6.61 0.80 -4.62
N VAL A 71 5.89 1.87 -4.97
CA VAL A 71 6.34 3.25 -4.69
C VAL A 71 6.54 3.45 -3.19
N THR A 72 5.53 3.12 -2.38
CA THR A 72 5.60 3.24 -0.93
C THR A 72 6.75 2.41 -0.34
N ALA A 73 7.00 1.21 -0.87
CA ALA A 73 8.11 0.36 -0.42
C ALA A 73 9.48 0.99 -0.74
N LYS A 74 9.64 1.60 -1.92
CA LYS A 74 10.86 2.34 -2.29
C LYS A 74 11.09 3.55 -1.38
N GLU A 75 10.04 4.32 -1.10
CA GLU A 75 10.13 5.47 -0.19
C GLU A 75 10.52 5.03 1.22
N ARG A 76 9.87 4.00 1.77
CA ARG A 76 10.22 3.47 3.09
C ARG A 76 11.64 2.93 3.14
N LYS A 77 12.10 2.27 2.07
CA LYS A 77 13.50 1.82 1.97
C LYS A 77 14.46 3.01 2.04
N ARG A 78 14.19 4.09 1.29
CA ARG A 78 15.01 5.30 1.33
C ARG A 78 15.05 5.93 2.73
N VAL A 79 13.90 6.04 3.39
CA VAL A 79 13.82 6.55 4.77
C VAL A 79 14.64 5.68 5.72
N LEU A 80 14.54 4.36 5.62
CA LEU A 80 15.33 3.44 6.44
C LEU A 80 16.84 3.55 6.16
N GLU A 81 17.25 3.72 4.92
CA GLU A 81 18.65 3.95 4.55
C GLU A 81 19.19 5.29 5.07
N GLU A 82 18.34 6.32 5.14
CA GLU A 82 18.72 7.60 5.76
C GLU A 82 18.82 7.48 7.29
N LEU A 83 17.88 6.79 7.93
CA LEU A 83 17.93 6.53 9.37
C LEU A 83 19.11 5.66 9.77
N ALA A 84 19.49 4.68 8.95
CA ALA A 84 20.63 3.80 9.21
C ALA A 84 22.00 4.50 9.12
N LYS A 85 22.06 5.75 8.62
CA LYS A 85 23.29 6.56 8.60
C LYS A 85 23.52 7.32 9.91
N TYR A 86 22.54 7.36 10.80
CA TYR A 86 22.63 7.90 12.16
C TYR A 86 22.97 6.79 13.16
#